data_AF-A0A9D7K4M8-F1
#
_entry.id   AF-A0A9D7K4M8-F1
#
_cell.length_a   1.000
_cell.length_b   1.000
_cell.length_c   1.000
_cell.angle_alpha   90.00
_cell.angle_beta   90.00
_cell.angle_gamma   90.00
#
_symmetry.space_group_name_H-M   'P 1'
#
loop_
_entity.id
_entity.type
_entity.pdbx_description
1 polymer ?
#
loop_
_entity_poly.entity_id
_entity_poly.type
_entity_poly.pdbx_seq_one_letter_code
_entity_poly.pdbx_strand_id
1 'polypeptide(L)'
;MNYSVGCYPSGKTVYSIIDENGGHTTITLDKWVADILQQELPNVRAPSEAYVKVYTEHPHLSRRERGNVIRDRASATANKYQETMKRQLGWNQSDLLENL
;
A
#
# COMPACT_ATOMS: atom_id res chain seq x y z
N MET A 1 -7.58 17.83 7.60
CA MET A 1 -6.14 18.12 7.58
C MET A 1 -5.78 18.43 6.14
N ASN A 2 -5.38 19.66 5.82
CA ASN A 2 -4.97 20.03 4.45
C ASN A 2 -3.47 19.75 4.32
N TYR A 3 -3.11 18.74 3.52
CA TYR A 3 -1.72 18.50 3.16
C TYR A 3 -1.31 19.48 2.06
N SER A 4 -0.02 19.83 2.00
CA SER A 4 0.50 20.56 0.85
C SER A 4 0.32 19.72 -0.41
N VAL A 5 -0.21 20.32 -1.47
CA VAL A 5 -0.42 19.67 -2.77
C VAL A 5 0.88 18.98 -3.21
N GLY A 6 0.78 17.71 -3.62
CA GLY A 6 1.92 16.91 -4.07
C GLY A 6 2.78 16.29 -2.98
N CYS A 7 2.45 16.48 -1.69
CA CYS A 7 3.15 15.80 -0.58
C CYS A 7 2.24 14.78 0.10
N TYR A 8 2.68 13.53 0.16
CA TYR A 8 1.99 12.49 0.90
C TYR A 8 2.21 12.66 2.42
N PRO A 9 1.22 12.36 3.28
CA PRO A 9 1.40 12.37 4.72
C PRO A 9 2.54 11.46 5.15
N SER A 10 3.41 11.99 6.02
CA SER A 10 4.44 11.18 6.66
C SER A 10 3.81 10.13 7.56
N GLY A 11 4.35 8.92 7.53
CA GLY A 11 3.94 7.85 8.44
C GLY A 11 3.85 6.51 7.74
N LYS A 12 3.76 5.48 8.55
CA LYS A 12 3.71 4.10 8.10
C LYS A 12 2.65 3.33 8.88
N THR A 13 1.96 2.42 8.21
CA THR A 13 1.06 1.45 8.84
C THR A 13 1.70 0.08 8.81
N VAL A 14 1.77 -0.56 9.98
CA VAL A 14 2.40 -1.88 10.15
C VAL A 14 1.31 -2.94 10.16
N TYR A 15 1.50 -3.97 9.34
CA TYR A 15 0.65 -5.15 9.29
C TYR A 15 1.46 -6.36 9.74
N SER A 16 0.91 -7.14 10.65
CA SER A 16 1.45 -8.46 10.99
C SER A 16 0.96 -9.47 9.97
N ILE A 17 1.86 -10.33 9.51
CA ILE A 17 1.57 -11.40 8.55
C ILE A 17 2.22 -12.70 9.00
N ILE A 18 1.66 -13.81 8.53
CA ILE A 18 2.25 -15.14 8.70
C ILE A 18 3.07 -15.45 7.45
N ASP A 19 4.33 -15.81 7.64
CA ASP A 19 5.26 -16.12 6.55
C ASP A 19 5.15 -17.58 6.05
N GLU A 20 5.96 -17.91 5.06
CA GLU A 20 6.00 -19.24 4.43
C GLU A 20 6.36 -20.39 5.40
N ASN A 21 6.97 -20.08 6.55
CA ASN A 21 7.38 -21.04 7.57
C ASN A 21 6.43 -21.05 8.78
N GLY A 22 5.30 -20.35 8.71
CA GLY A 22 4.40 -20.17 9.85
C GLY A 22 4.90 -19.18 10.91
N GLY A 23 5.97 -18.44 10.61
CA GLY A 23 6.52 -17.40 11.48
C GLY A 23 5.76 -16.08 11.36
N HIS A 24 5.79 -15.27 12.42
CA HIS A 24 5.26 -13.93 12.37
C HIS A 24 6.29 -12.95 11.79
N THR A 25 5.89 -12.22 10.76
CA THR A 25 6.65 -11.09 10.21
C THR A 25 5.75 -9.88 10.08
N THR A 26 6.35 -8.71 9.87
CA THR A 26 5.63 -7.49 9.58
C THR A 26 5.89 -7.04 8.15
N ILE A 27 4.88 -6.41 7.57
CA ILE A 27 5.01 -5.58 6.37
C ILE A 27 4.53 -4.17 6.69
N THR A 28 5.23 -3.20 6.15
CA THR A 28 4.98 -1.79 6.41
C THR A 28 4.59 -1.11 5.11
N LEU A 29 3.43 -0.45 5.11
CA LEU A 29 2.94 0.38 4.02
C LEU A 29 3.01 1.86 4.41
N ASP A 30 3.06 2.75 3.43
CA ASP A 30 2.89 4.18 3.68
C ASP A 30 1.50 4.45 4.23
N LYS A 31 1.40 5.46 5.11
CA LYS A 31 0.14 5.79 5.77
C LYS A 31 -0.96 6.09 4.75
N TRP A 32 -0.68 6.92 3.75
CA TRP A 32 -1.67 7.26 2.72
C TRP A 32 -2.12 6.03 1.92
N VAL A 33 -1.21 5.11 1.59
CA VAL A 33 -1.53 3.85 0.89
C VAL A 33 -2.46 3.02 1.76
N ALA A 34 -2.10 2.84 3.03
CA ALA A 34 -2.90 2.06 3.96
C ALA A 34 -4.28 2.67 4.17
N ASP A 35 -4.38 3.98 4.37
CA ASP A 35 -5.64 4.68 4.66
C ASP A 35 -6.59 4.64 3.43
N ILE A 36 -6.08 4.77 2.21
CA ILE A 36 -6.87 4.61 0.98
C ILE A 36 -7.35 3.17 0.84
N LEU A 37 -6.43 2.19 0.93
CA LEU A 37 -6.80 0.80 0.74
C LEU A 37 -7.82 0.35 1.80
N GLN A 38 -7.66 0.76 3.06
CA GLN A 38 -8.56 0.36 4.16
C GLN A 38 -10.00 0.83 3.93
N GLN A 39 -10.18 1.95 3.23
CA GLN A 39 -11.49 2.49 2.89
C GLN A 39 -12.10 1.79 1.67
N GLU A 40 -11.27 1.43 0.68
CA GLU A 40 -11.75 0.93 -0.63
C GLU A 40 -11.84 -0.59 -0.71
N LEU A 41 -11.01 -1.31 0.05
CA LEU A 41 -10.97 -2.75 0.02
C LEU A 41 -11.62 -3.30 1.30
N PRO A 42 -12.71 -4.08 1.18
CA PRO A 42 -13.42 -4.62 2.34
C PRO A 42 -12.55 -5.55 3.22
N ASN A 43 -11.43 -6.06 2.68
CA ASN A 43 -10.52 -7.01 3.34
C ASN A 43 -9.04 -6.58 3.29
N VAL A 44 -8.70 -5.34 3.64
CA VAL A 44 -7.27 -4.92 3.74
C VAL A 44 -6.44 -5.74 4.74
N ARG A 45 -7.09 -6.47 5.66
CA ARG A 45 -6.44 -7.37 6.61
C ARG A 45 -5.77 -8.61 5.99
N ALA A 46 -5.72 -8.72 4.66
CA ALA A 46 -5.09 -9.81 3.94
C ALA A 46 -3.63 -9.59 3.45
N PRO A 47 -2.75 -8.80 4.10
CA PRO A 47 -1.37 -8.72 3.64
C PRO A 47 -0.65 -10.08 3.76
N SER A 48 -1.14 -11.00 4.59
CA SER A 48 -0.73 -12.41 4.60
C SER A 48 -1.06 -13.11 3.28
N GLU A 49 -2.27 -12.95 2.74
CA GLU A 49 -2.67 -13.56 1.47
C GLU A 49 -1.86 -12.98 0.31
N ALA A 50 -1.66 -11.66 0.31
CA ALA A 50 -0.81 -10.99 -0.66
C ALA A 50 0.64 -11.50 -0.60
N TYR A 51 1.15 -11.74 0.60
CA TYR A 51 2.49 -12.29 0.79
C TYR A 51 2.60 -13.74 0.31
N VAL A 52 1.65 -14.61 0.68
CA VAL A 52 1.60 -16.00 0.20
C VAL A 52 1.49 -16.06 -1.32
N LYS A 53 0.69 -15.17 -1.93
CA LYS A 53 0.57 -15.08 -3.38
C LYS A 53 1.90 -14.68 -4.03
N VAL A 54 2.57 -13.64 -3.52
CA VAL A 54 3.88 -13.20 -4.04
C VAL A 54 4.95 -14.28 -3.84
N TYR A 55 4.93 -15.00 -2.71
CA TYR A 55 5.81 -16.13 -2.48
C TYR A 55 5.60 -17.26 -3.50
N THR A 56 4.34 -17.60 -3.78
CA THR A 56 3.97 -18.63 -4.76
C THR A 56 4.35 -18.22 -6.18
N GLU A 57 4.10 -16.96 -6.56
CA GLU A 57 4.42 -16.42 -7.90
C GLU A 57 5.93 -16.23 -8.13
N HIS A 58 6.66 -15.88 -7.06
CA HIS A 58 8.07 -15.50 -7.13
C HIS A 58 8.89 -16.17 -6.02
N PRO A 59 9.03 -17.51 -6.05
CA PRO A 59 9.69 -18.26 -4.96
C PRO A 59 11.19 -17.96 -4.83
N HIS A 60 11.82 -17.47 -5.90
CA HIS A 60 13.24 -17.13 -5.96
C HIS A 60 13.60 -15.80 -5.31
N LEU A 61 12.61 -14.93 -5.03
CA LEU A 61 12.87 -13.65 -4.38
C LEU A 61 13.28 -13.86 -2.92
N SER A 62 14.07 -12.94 -2.38
CA SER A 62 14.25 -12.84 -0.94
C SER A 62 12.98 -12.29 -0.27
N ARG A 63 12.85 -12.50 1.04
CA ARG A 63 11.75 -11.91 1.84
C ARG A 63 11.66 -10.39 1.69
N ARG A 64 12.80 -9.69 1.60
CA ARG A 64 12.83 -8.23 1.40
C ARG A 64 12.28 -7.84 0.04
N GLU A 65 12.68 -8.54 -1.02
CA GLU A 65 12.20 -8.28 -2.38
C GLU A 65 10.70 -8.58 -2.50
N ARG A 66 10.22 -9.68 -1.90
CA ARG A 66 8.78 -9.96 -1.78
C ARG A 66 8.05 -8.79 -1.10
N GLY A 67 8.60 -8.28 0.00
CA GLY A 67 8.08 -7.10 0.69
C GLY A 67 8.03 -5.85 -0.20
N ASN A 68 9.04 -5.63 -1.04
CA ASN A 68 9.04 -4.52 -2.01
C ASN A 68 7.92 -4.69 -3.03
N VAL A 69 7.78 -5.87 -3.63
CA VAL A 69 6.70 -6.18 -4.59
C VAL A 69 5.33 -5.89 -4.00
N ILE A 70 5.08 -6.24 -2.74
CA ILE A 70 3.80 -5.97 -2.08
C ILE A 70 3.61 -4.46 -1.87
N ARG A 71 4.63 -3.72 -1.45
CA ARG A 71 4.55 -2.25 -1.31
C ARG A 71 4.27 -1.56 -2.64
N ASP A 72 4.92 -2.01 -3.71
CA ASP A 72 4.73 -1.46 -5.05
C ASP A 72 3.32 -1.75 -5.56
N ARG A 73 2.85 -3.00 -5.43
CA ARG A 73 1.48 -3.40 -5.77
C ARG A 73 0.43 -2.62 -4.95
N ALA A 74 0.66 -2.44 -3.65
CA ALA A 74 -0.22 -1.68 -2.77
C ALA A 74 -0.30 -0.20 -3.20
N SER A 75 0.84 0.43 -3.44
CA SER A 75 0.90 1.84 -3.89
C SER A 75 0.23 2.02 -5.25
N ALA A 76 0.51 1.12 -6.20
CA ALA A 76 -0.15 1.12 -7.51
C ALA A 76 -1.66 0.90 -7.42
N THR A 77 -2.12 0.10 -6.44
CA THR A 77 -3.54 -0.13 -6.21
C THR A 77 -4.20 1.08 -5.57
N ALA A 78 -3.57 1.71 -4.58
CA ALA A 78 -4.05 2.95 -3.96
C ALA A 78 -4.18 4.09 -5.01
N ASN A 79 -3.23 4.19 -5.94
CA ASN A 79 -3.29 5.13 -7.06
C ASN A 79 -4.45 4.86 -8.05
N LYS A 80 -5.18 3.75 -7.96
CA LYS A 80 -6.40 3.57 -8.78
C LYS A 80 -7.60 4.30 -8.19
N TYR A 81 -7.56 4.64 -6.89
CA TYR A 81 -8.67 5.25 -6.16
C TYR A 81 -8.50 6.77 -6.04
N GLN A 82 -8.51 7.45 -7.19
CA GLN A 82 -8.25 8.90 -7.28
C GLN A 82 -9.27 9.76 -6.52
N GLU A 83 -10.54 9.36 -6.50
CA GLU A 83 -11.59 10.07 -5.74
C GLU A 83 -11.36 10.00 -4.23
N THR A 84 -10.97 8.84 -3.74
CA THR A 84 -10.67 8.62 -2.31
C THR A 84 -9.37 9.30 -1.92
N MET A 85 -8.38 9.27 -2.82
CA MET A 85 -7.15 10.07 -2.67
C MET A 85 -7.48 11.56 -2.54
N LYS A 86 -8.31 12.12 -3.44
CA LYS A 86 -8.72 13.53 -3.38
C LYS A 86 -9.44 13.87 -2.08
N ARG A 87 -10.33 12.98 -1.63
CA ARG A 87 -11.06 13.16 -0.37
C ARG A 87 -10.16 13.13 0.86
N GLN A 88 -9.17 12.23 0.90
CA GLN A 88 -8.28 12.07 2.05
C GLN A 88 -7.11 13.06 2.07
N LEU A 89 -6.50 13.31 0.91
CA LEU A 89 -5.28 14.10 0.77
C LEU A 89 -5.56 15.56 0.38
N GLY A 90 -6.76 15.85 -0.14
CA GLY A 90 -7.14 17.16 -0.69
C GLY A 90 -6.72 17.36 -2.15
N TRP A 91 -6.04 16.39 -2.76
CA TRP A 91 -5.55 16.40 -4.12
C TRP A 91 -5.40 14.96 -4.64
N ASN A 92 -5.31 14.79 -5.96
CA ASN A 92 -5.04 13.51 -6.60
C ASN A 92 -4.00 13.62 -7.73
N GLN A 93 -3.64 12.53 -8.40
CA GLN A 93 -2.62 12.56 -9.47
C GLN A 93 -3.05 13.38 -10.68
N SER A 94 -4.34 13.39 -11.03
CA SER A 94 -4.84 14.22 -12.13
C SER A 94 -4.63 15.71 -11.84
N ASP A 95 -4.93 16.13 -10.60
CA ASP A 95 -4.71 17.51 -10.15
C ASP A 95 -3.22 17.91 -10.25
N LEU A 96 -2.27 16.98 -10.10
CA LEU A 96 -0.84 17.27 -10.26
C LEU A 96 -0.42 17.39 -11.72
N LEU A 97 -0.99 16.57 -12.61
CA LEU A 97 -0.65 16.56 -14.03
C LEU A 97 -1.22 17.76 -14.78
N GLU A 98 -2.35 18.32 -14.33
CA GLU A 98 -2.94 19.54 -14.88
C GLU A 98 -2.15 20.82 -14.52
N ASN A 99 -1.26 20.74 -13.52
CA ASN A 99 -0.47 21.86 -13.01
C ASN A 99 1.02 21.83 -13.47
N LEU A 100 1.38 20.94 -14.39
CA LEU A 100 2.71 20.85 -15.04
C LEU A 100 2.66 21.39 -16.47
#